data_AF-A0A2D6XNH2-F1
#
_entry.id   AF-A0A2D6XNH2-F1
#
_cell.length_a   1.000
_cell.length_b   1.000
_cell.length_c   1.000
_cell.angle_alpha   90.00
_cell.angle_beta   90.00
_cell.angle_gamma   90.00
#
_symmetry.space_group_name_H-M   'P 1'
#
loop_
_entity.id
_entity.type
_entity.pdbx_description
1 polymer ?
#
loop_
_entity_poly.entity_id
_entity_poly.type
_entity_poly.pdbx_seq_one_letter_code
_entity_poly.pdbx_strand_id
1 'polypeptide(L)' 'MGKNLIERLNEGPVLCAEGYLFAMERRGYLQAGAFVPEVVLEHPEVLSQLHREFIRSGSDVVQAFTYYGHREKLRIIGKE' A
#
# COMPACT_ATOMS: atom_id res chain seq x y z
N MET A 1 1.48 27.31 -0.57
CA MET A 1 1.33 26.16 -1.48
C MET A 1 2.57 25.30 -1.29
N GLY A 2 2.42 24.00 -0.99
CA GLY A 2 3.59 23.12 -0.81
C GLY A 2 4.35 22.92 -2.12
N LYS A 3 5.62 22.48 -2.03
CA LYS A 3 6.43 22.14 -3.20
C LYS A 3 5.78 20.97 -3.97
N ASN A 4 5.77 21.04 -5.30
CA ASN A 4 5.35 19.92 -6.15
C ASN A 4 6.42 18.81 -6.19
N LEU A 5 6.09 17.66 -6.78
CA LEU A 5 7.01 16.51 -6.81
C LEU A 5 8.35 16.83 -7.50
N ILE A 6 8.33 17.55 -8.62
CA ILE A 6 9.53 17.90 -9.39
C ILE A 6 10.45 18.82 -8.55
N GLU A 7 9.87 19.81 -7.89
CA GLU A 7 10.62 20.72 -7.00
C GLU A 7 11.30 19.95 -5.86
N ARG A 8 10.62 18.97 -5.25
CA ARG A 8 11.18 18.13 -4.19
C ARG A 8 12.33 17.26 -4.68
N LEU A 9 12.17 16.63 -5.85
CA LEU A 9 13.20 15.76 -6.44
C LEU A 9 14.47 16.53 -6.83
N ASN A 10 14.35 17.80 -7.21
CA ASN A 10 15.50 18.66 -7.50
C ASN A 10 16.31 19.03 -6.24
N GLU A 11 15.72 18.97 -5.06
CA GLU A 11 16.39 19.28 -3.79
C GLU A 11 17.04 18.04 -3.14
N GLY A 12 16.51 16.86 -3.41
CA GLY A 12 17.02 15.62 -2.84
C GLY A 12 16.09 14.43 -3.05
N PRO A 13 16.42 13.27 -2.46
CA PRO A 13 15.61 12.07 -2.57
C PRO A 13 14.25 12.25 -1.89
N VAL A 14 13.24 11.57 -2.44
CA VAL A 14 11.90 11.44 -1.87
C VAL A 14 11.70 9.97 -1.49
N LEU A 15 11.32 9.71 -0.24
CA LEU A 15 11.15 8.36 0.28
C LEU A 15 9.74 7.82 0.01
N CYS A 16 9.66 6.76 -0.80
CA CYS A 16 8.39 6.06 -1.05
C CYS A 16 8.21 4.89 -0.07
N ALA A 17 7.05 4.81 0.58
CA ALA A 17 6.69 3.71 1.46
C ALA A 17 6.47 2.43 0.66
N GLU A 18 7.16 1.35 1.03
CA GLU A 18 7.06 0.06 0.35
C GLU A 18 7.02 -1.12 1.34
N GLY A 19 6.71 -2.31 0.82
CA GLY A 19 6.70 -3.53 1.64
C GLY A 19 5.37 -3.80 2.35
N TYR A 20 4.27 -3.22 1.88
CA TYR A 20 2.93 -3.41 2.42
C TYR A 20 2.53 -4.88 2.55
N LEU A 21 2.79 -5.66 1.49
CA LEU A 21 2.48 -7.09 1.43
C LEU A 21 3.13 -7.83 2.60
N PHE A 22 4.45 -7.70 2.75
CA PHE A 22 5.20 -8.38 3.81
C PHE A 22 4.83 -7.88 5.21
N ALA A 23 4.56 -6.58 5.36
CA ALA A 23 4.17 -6.01 6.65
C ALA A 23 2.81 -6.56 7.12
N MET A 24 1.84 -6.72 6.23
CA MET A 24 0.54 -7.31 6.56
C MET A 24 0.61 -8.84 6.69
N GLU A 25 1.46 -9.52 5.90
CA GLU A 25 1.71 -10.95 6.03
C GLU A 25 2.31 -11.30 7.40
N ARG A 26 3.32 -10.55 7.84
CA ARG A 26 3.91 -10.70 9.18
C ARG A 26 2.94 -10.44 10.34
N ARG A 27 1.83 -9.76 10.08
CA ARG A 27 0.76 -9.48 11.06
C ARG A 27 -0.38 -10.51 10.99
N GLY A 28 -0.33 -11.43 10.04
CA GLY A 28 -1.33 -12.49 9.86
C GLY A 28 -2.61 -12.05 9.15
N TYR A 29 -2.62 -10.90 8.46
CA TYR A 29 -3.82 -10.39 7.77
C TYR A 29 -3.91 -10.82 6.30
N LEU A 30 -2.79 -11.20 5.69
CA LEU A 30 -2.77 -11.71 4.33
C LEU A 30 -1.63 -12.72 4.18
N GLN A 31 -1.61 -13.39 3.04
CA GLN A 31 -0.48 -14.17 2.54
C GLN A 31 -0.29 -13.77 1.06
N ALA A 32 0.94 -13.84 0.55
CA ALA A 32 1.20 -13.55 -0.85
C ALA A 32 0.38 -14.49 -1.78
N GLY A 33 -0.34 -13.94 -2.75
CA GLY A 33 -1.19 -14.71 -3.66
C GLY A 33 -2.29 -13.90 -4.33
N ALA A 34 -3.27 -14.58 -4.94
CA ALA A 34 -4.37 -13.92 -5.65
C ALA A 34 -5.34 -13.14 -4.73
N PHE A 35 -5.36 -13.49 -3.45
CA PHE A 35 -6.26 -12.96 -2.41
C PHE A 35 -5.73 -11.68 -1.74
N VAL A 36 -4.57 -11.16 -2.18
CA VAL A 36 -4.01 -9.90 -1.70
C VAL A 36 -5.00 -8.73 -1.68
N PRO A 37 -5.90 -8.54 -2.67
CA PRO A 37 -6.88 -7.46 -2.64
C PRO A 37 -7.90 -7.57 -1.50
N GLU A 38 -8.15 -8.77 -0.96
CA GLU A 38 -9.23 -9.02 0.01
C GLU A 38 -8.97 -8.27 1.33
N VAL A 39 -7.72 -8.13 1.75
CA VAL A 39 -7.35 -7.41 2.97
C VAL A 39 -7.84 -5.96 2.96
N VAL A 40 -7.96 -5.33 1.79
CA VAL A 40 -8.46 -3.95 1.67
C VAL A 40 -9.96 -3.88 1.91
N LEU A 41 -10.68 -4.94 1.53
CA LEU A 41 -12.13 -5.04 1.69
C LEU A 41 -12.52 -5.51 3.10
N GLU A 42 -11.77 -6.46 3.65
CA GLU A 42 -12.09 -7.13 4.91
C GLU A 42 -11.47 -6.43 6.12
N HIS A 43 -10.28 -5.84 5.94
CA HIS A 43 -9.48 -5.23 7.01
C HIS A 43 -8.91 -3.83 6.63
N PRO A 44 -9.75 -2.88 6.17
CA PRO A 44 -9.28 -1.54 5.75
C PRO A 44 -8.57 -0.75 6.86
N GLU A 45 -8.87 -1.05 8.13
CA GLU A 45 -8.23 -0.46 9.30
C GLU A 45 -6.74 -0.83 9.39
N VAL A 46 -6.36 -2.04 8.98
CA VAL A 46 -4.97 -2.52 8.99
C VAL A 46 -4.14 -1.76 7.98
N LEU A 47 -4.67 -1.58 6.76
CA LEU A 47 -4.03 -0.78 5.73
C LEU A 47 -3.89 0.68 6.17
N SER A 48 -4.96 1.25 6.75
CA SER A 48 -4.97 2.62 7.26
C SER A 48 -3.94 2.82 8.38
N GLN A 49 -3.76 1.84 9.26
CA GLN A 49 -2.73 1.87 10.29
C GLN A 49 -1.33 1.82 9.66
N LEU A 50 -1.11 0.91 8.71
CA LEU A 50 0.17 0.74 8.04
C LEU A 50 0.60 1.99 7.25
N HIS A 51 -0.32 2.68 6.57
CA HIS A 51 -0.04 3.99 5.97
C HIS A 51 0.48 5.00 7.00
N ARG A 52 -0.15 5.09 8.18
CA ARG A 52 0.28 6.00 9.25
C ARG A 52 1.66 5.62 9.80
N GLU A 53 1.96 4.34 9.90
CA GLU A 53 3.27 3.85 10.34
C GLU A 53 4.38 4.22 9.36
N PHE A 54 4.15 4.08 8.06
CA PHE A 54 5.11 4.51 7.04
C PHE A 54 5.35 6.03 7.07
N ILE A 55 4.27 6.83 7.19
CA ILE A 55 4.38 8.29 7.35
C ILE A 55 5.20 8.64 8.59
N ARG A 56 4.90 8.00 9.74
CA ARG A 56 5.66 8.20 11.00
C ARG A 56 7.12 7.75 10.89
N SER A 57 7.41 6.81 10.00
CA SER A 57 8.76 6.33 9.72
C SER A 57 9.54 7.21 8.72
N GLY A 58 8.92 8.30 8.24
CA GLY A 58 9.57 9.29 7.38
C GLY A 58 9.29 9.12 5.88
N SER A 59 8.34 8.28 5.48
CA SER A 59 7.94 8.22 4.07
C SER A 59 7.26 9.52 3.62
N ASP A 60 7.72 10.04 2.50
CA ASP A 60 7.20 11.23 1.84
C ASP A 60 5.98 10.94 0.96
N VAL A 61 5.91 9.70 0.46
CA VAL A 61 4.86 9.19 -0.42
C VAL A 61 4.40 7.84 0.12
N VAL A 62 3.08 7.65 0.16
CA VAL A 62 2.46 6.35 0.41
C VAL A 62 1.69 5.90 -0.82
N GLN A 63 1.83 4.63 -1.19
CA GLN A 63 1.13 4.05 -2.34
C GLN A 63 -0.23 3.52 -1.91
N ALA A 64 -1.23 3.68 -2.77
CA ALA A 64 -2.48 2.94 -2.62
C ALA A 64 -2.19 1.43 -2.72
N PHE A 65 -2.72 0.63 -1.81
CA PHE A 65 -2.53 -0.82 -1.84
C PHE A 65 -3.50 -1.48 -2.84
N THR A 66 -3.19 -1.34 -4.13
CA THR A 66 -4.02 -1.84 -5.24
C THR A 66 -3.37 -3.01 -5.97
N TYR A 67 -2.41 -3.69 -5.35
CA TYR A 67 -1.82 -4.91 -5.88
C TYR A 67 -2.91 -5.92 -6.21
N TYR A 68 -2.93 -6.40 -7.45
CA TYR A 68 -3.96 -7.31 -7.97
C TYR A 68 -5.41 -6.78 -7.92
N GLY A 69 -5.61 -5.47 -7.68
CA GLY A 69 -6.92 -4.82 -7.73
C GLY A 69 -7.46 -4.59 -9.15
N HIS A 70 -7.20 -5.51 -10.08
CA HIS A 70 -7.72 -5.47 -11.45
C HIS A 70 -8.59 -6.69 -11.72
N ARG A 71 -9.56 -6.53 -12.64
CA ARG A 71 -10.64 -7.50 -12.90
C ARG A 71 -10.17 -8.94 -13.07
N GLU A 72 -9.09 -9.16 -13.82
CA GLU A 72 -8.56 -10.51 -14.05
C GLU A 72 -8.18 -11.24 -12.76
N LYS A 73 -7.55 -10.54 -11.80
CA LYS A 73 -7.18 -11.12 -10.50
C LYS A 73 -8.36 -11.21 -9.54
N LEU A 74 -9.24 -10.20 -9.53
CA LEU A 74 -10.46 -10.23 -8.70
C LEU A 74 -11.40 -11.39 -9.10
N ARG A 75 -11.45 -11.75 -10.39
CA ARG A 75 -12.21 -12.91 -10.88
C ARG A 75 -11.70 -14.24 -10.32
N ILE A 76 -10.39 -14.39 -10.09
CA ILE A 76 -9.80 -15.64 -9.53
C ILE A 76 -10.33 -15.92 -8.12
N ILE A 77 -10.66 -14.88 -7.36
CA ILE A 77 -11.16 -14.95 -5.98
C ILE A 77 -12.67 -14.72 -5.89
N GLY A 78 -13.38 -14.60 -7.01
CA GLY A 78 -14.83 -14.41 -7.05
C GLY A 78 -15.31 -13.02 -6.56
N LYS A 79 -14.52 -11.96 -6.79
CA LYS A 79 -14.78 -10.59 -6.34
C LYS A 79 -14.76 -9.55 -7.50
N GLU A 80 -15.03 -9.97 -8.74
CA GLU A 80 -15.16 -9.07 -9.92
C GLU A 80 -16.48 -8.29 -9.92
#